data_AF-A0A951JUR2-F1
#
_entry.id   AF-A0A951JUR2-F1
#
_cell.length_a   1.000
_cell.length_b   1.000
_cell.length_c   1.000
_cell.angle_alpha   90.00
_cell.angle_beta   90.00
_cell.angle_gamma   90.00
#
_symmetry.space_group_name_H-M   'P 1'
#
loop_
_entity.id
_entity.type
_entity.pdbx_description
1 polymer ?
#
loop_
_entity_poly.entity_id
_entity_poly.type
_entity_poly.pdbx_seq_one_letter_code
_entity_poly.pdbx_strand_id
1 'polypeptide(L)'
;MSAPTPATALADRPHLSVGGRQIPVVLPSRRDPRLHLAVVLLTVQVLGQTVLNFKLSIAQILVSIATAAAIELAVTVRRDGMLVWPASAMLTGNSVALLLRATGTEYGDWWSLNGIGYFIAAVTLAMASKYLIRPAGRHVFNPSNLGLVWVLLVVGPAGVFPQYLWWGPLGLPVAAALVVIVAGAVWVLRQVKMAAMAAAFTATFAVLIGVFAAAGQSFWAIWHPVPVTGAFYWVNVVLSPEVLIFVFFMMSDPATAPRTPRGRIWFGMLTAVLAAALVYPQPTEFGVKLAILSSLTVTCAVVPFIDRAARRRERGEEALQISADPRPALGRLAAAARRPAVIAAVIIAVAAPLDTLSLADDEHLILIERGVSGDPNPQ
;
A
#
# COMPACT_ATOMS: atom_id res chain seq x y z
N MET A 1 27.89 34.26 1.86
CA MET A 1 26.55 34.39 1.26
C MET A 1 25.53 33.96 2.30
N SER A 2 24.84 34.92 2.90
CA SER A 2 23.77 34.68 3.87
C SER A 2 22.61 33.95 3.19
N ALA A 3 22.10 32.90 3.83
CA ALA A 3 20.91 32.20 3.35
C ALA A 3 19.72 33.17 3.29
N PRO A 4 18.92 33.20 2.21
CA PRO A 4 17.78 34.09 2.11
C PRO A 4 16.75 33.75 3.19
N THR A 5 16.15 34.79 3.78
CA THR A 5 15.05 34.69 4.73
C THR A 5 13.87 33.92 4.10
N PRO A 6 13.09 33.13 4.88
CA PRO A 6 12.01 32.30 4.34
C PRO A 6 10.93 33.08 3.57
N ALA A 7 10.79 34.39 3.81
CA ALA A 7 9.90 35.27 3.07
C ALA A 7 10.37 35.54 1.63
N THR A 8 11.68 35.66 1.39
CA THR A 8 12.26 35.88 0.06
C THR A 8 12.20 34.62 -0.82
N ALA A 9 12.23 33.43 -0.20
CA ALA A 9 12.11 32.15 -0.91
C ALA A 9 10.70 31.83 -1.47
N LEU A 10 9.68 32.61 -1.09
CA LEU A 10 8.31 32.53 -1.60
C LEU A 10 8.06 33.48 -2.78
N ALA A 11 8.86 34.55 -2.93
CA ALA A 11 8.69 35.57 -3.96
C ALA A 11 9.16 35.14 -5.36
N ASP A 12 10.11 34.21 -5.44
CA ASP A 12 10.65 33.67 -6.70
C ASP A 12 9.89 32.45 -7.24
N ARG A 13 8.77 32.07 -6.61
CA ARG A 13 8.00 30.89 -7.04
C ARG A 13 6.95 31.30 -8.06
N PRO A 14 6.65 30.46 -9.07
CA PRO A 14 5.57 30.77 -10.01
C PRO A 14 4.25 30.95 -9.25
N HIS A 15 3.47 31.96 -9.64
CA HIS A 15 2.17 32.28 -9.04
C HIS A 15 1.05 32.15 -10.08
N LEU A 16 -0.10 31.62 -9.66
CA LEU A 16 -1.34 31.65 -10.42
C LEU A 16 -2.25 32.75 -9.87
N SER A 17 -2.72 33.65 -10.74
CA SER A 17 -3.70 34.67 -10.38
C SER A 17 -5.10 34.12 -10.64
N VAL A 18 -5.87 33.86 -9.58
CA VAL A 18 -7.27 33.42 -9.68
C VAL A 18 -8.13 34.42 -8.91
N GLY A 19 -9.02 35.13 -9.61
CA GLY A 19 -9.93 36.09 -9.00
C GLY A 19 -9.24 37.22 -8.21
N GLY A 20 -8.07 37.68 -8.65
CA GLY A 20 -7.28 38.73 -7.98
C GLY A 20 -6.40 38.23 -6.82
N ARG A 21 -6.45 36.94 -6.47
CA ARG A 21 -5.60 36.34 -5.43
C ARG A 21 -4.40 35.62 -6.08
N GLN A 22 -3.19 35.92 -5.60
CA GLN A 22 -1.98 35.21 -6.02
C GLN A 22 -1.79 33.93 -5.21
N ILE A 23 -1.84 32.79 -5.90
CA ILE A 23 -1.64 31.47 -5.30
C ILE A 23 -0.25 30.98 -5.70
N PRO A 24 0.68 30.73 -4.75
CA PRO A 24 2.00 30.21 -5.08
C PRO A 24 1.91 28.75 -5.56
N VAL A 25 2.72 28.43 -6.57
CA VAL A 25 2.78 27.12 -7.23
C VAL A 25 4.09 26.42 -6.91
N VAL A 26 3.99 25.16 -6.46
CA VAL A 26 5.17 24.30 -6.23
C VAL A 26 5.24 23.24 -7.32
N LEU A 27 6.24 23.38 -8.20
CA LEU A 27 6.48 22.48 -9.33
C LEU A 27 7.21 21.19 -8.92
N PRO A 28 7.08 20.10 -9.71
CA PRO A 28 7.79 18.86 -9.46
C PRO A 28 9.32 19.03 -9.58
N SER A 29 10.07 18.33 -8.73
CA SER A 29 11.53 18.24 -8.82
C SER A 29 11.94 16.89 -9.41
N ARG A 30 12.87 16.90 -10.38
CA ARG A 30 13.44 15.68 -10.96
C ARG A 30 14.17 14.80 -9.96
N ARG A 31 14.58 15.37 -8.82
CA ARG A 31 15.26 14.64 -7.74
C ARG A 31 14.29 14.04 -6.72
N ASP A 32 12.98 14.24 -6.85
CA ASP A 32 12.00 13.66 -5.95
C ASP A 32 11.93 12.13 -6.18
N PRO A 33 12.25 11.30 -5.17
CA PRO A 33 12.15 9.83 -5.29
C PRO A 33 10.76 9.34 -5.71
N ARG A 34 9.71 10.15 -5.48
CA ARG A 34 8.34 9.87 -5.94
C ARG A 34 8.23 9.84 -7.47
N LEU A 35 8.99 10.67 -8.18
CA LEU A 35 8.98 10.64 -9.65
C LEU A 35 9.65 9.37 -10.18
N HIS A 36 10.74 8.92 -9.55
CA HIS A 36 11.37 7.65 -9.89
C HIS A 36 10.45 6.46 -9.66
N LEU A 37 9.73 6.45 -8.52
CA LEU A 37 8.70 5.45 -8.26
C LEU A 37 7.58 5.50 -9.32
N ALA A 38 7.12 6.70 -9.70
CA ALA A 38 6.10 6.85 -10.73
C ALA A 38 6.54 6.26 -12.07
N VAL A 39 7.81 6.46 -12.47
CA VAL A 39 8.36 5.86 -13.69
C VAL A 39 8.30 4.34 -13.65
N VAL A 40 8.68 3.72 -12.53
CA VAL A 40 8.62 2.26 -12.38
C VAL A 40 7.18 1.76 -12.48
N LEU A 41 6.26 2.33 -11.69
CA LEU A 41 4.86 1.89 -11.67
C LEU A 41 4.16 2.12 -13.01
N LEU A 42 4.39 3.27 -13.67
CA LEU A 42 3.85 3.53 -15.00
C LEU A 42 4.41 2.56 -16.05
N THR A 43 5.68 2.18 -15.96
CA THR A 43 6.26 1.19 -16.88
C THR A 43 5.61 -0.18 -16.68
N VAL A 44 5.44 -0.63 -15.44
CA VAL A 44 4.71 -1.86 -15.13
C VAL A 44 3.26 -1.77 -15.63
N GLN A 45 2.60 -0.63 -15.46
CA GLN A 45 1.26 -0.40 -15.94
C GLN A 45 1.17 -0.52 -17.46
N VAL A 46 2.11 0.08 -18.20
CA VAL A 46 2.18 -0.02 -19.67
C VAL A 46 2.41 -1.47 -20.10
N LEU A 47 3.33 -2.20 -19.47
CA LEU A 47 3.51 -3.64 -19.74
C LEU A 47 2.24 -4.43 -19.44
N GLY A 48 1.59 -4.10 -18.33
CA GLY A 48 0.27 -4.58 -17.92
C GLY A 48 -0.77 -4.49 -19.04
N GLN A 49 -0.88 -3.29 -19.62
CA GLN A 49 -1.86 -2.94 -20.65
C GLN A 49 -1.52 -3.45 -22.05
N THR A 50 -0.28 -3.82 -22.33
CA THR A 50 0.17 -4.13 -23.70
C THR A 50 0.53 -5.59 -23.92
N VAL A 51 1.15 -6.24 -22.92
CA VAL A 51 1.76 -7.57 -23.10
C VAL A 51 1.44 -8.56 -21.98
N LEU A 52 0.88 -8.11 -20.85
CA LEU A 52 0.50 -8.96 -19.70
C LEU A 52 -1.02 -9.13 -19.56
N ASN A 53 -1.79 -8.55 -20.46
CA ASN A 53 -3.25 -8.68 -20.53
C ASN A 53 -3.98 -8.31 -19.23
N PHE A 54 -3.59 -7.20 -18.58
CA PHE A 54 -4.25 -6.76 -17.35
C PHE A 54 -5.73 -6.43 -17.60
N LYS A 55 -6.59 -6.99 -16.76
CA LYS A 55 -8.04 -6.76 -16.67
C LYS A 55 -8.37 -5.42 -16.01
N LEU A 56 -7.88 -4.34 -16.62
CA LEU A 56 -7.91 -3.00 -16.07
C LEU A 56 -7.97 -2.00 -17.23
N SER A 57 -8.93 -1.08 -17.18
CA SER A 57 -9.09 -0.05 -18.20
C SER A 57 -8.19 1.17 -17.94
N ILE A 58 -7.83 1.88 -19.01
CA ILE A 58 -7.19 3.19 -18.95
C ILE A 58 -8.09 4.19 -18.22
N ALA A 59 -9.41 4.13 -18.41
CA ALA A 59 -10.36 4.99 -17.71
C ALA A 59 -10.30 4.81 -16.17
N GLN A 60 -10.25 3.57 -15.67
CA GLN A 60 -10.08 3.25 -14.24
C GLN A 60 -8.74 3.78 -13.69
N ILE A 61 -7.66 3.70 -14.47
CA ILE A 61 -6.34 4.25 -14.08
C ILE A 61 -6.41 5.78 -13.98
N LEU A 62 -6.92 6.45 -15.03
CA LEU A 62 -6.99 7.90 -15.08
C LEU A 62 -7.91 8.47 -14.00
N VAL A 63 -9.08 7.88 -13.76
CA VAL A 63 -10.01 8.34 -12.72
C VAL A 63 -9.41 8.17 -11.32
N SER A 64 -8.63 7.11 -11.08
CA SER A 64 -7.96 6.89 -9.80
C SER A 64 -6.90 7.97 -9.54
N ILE A 65 -6.06 8.27 -10.53
CA ILE A 65 -5.02 9.32 -10.43
C ILE A 65 -5.68 10.70 -10.30
N ALA A 66 -6.69 10.99 -11.11
CA ALA A 66 -7.40 12.28 -11.10
C ALA A 66 -8.13 12.52 -9.78
N THR A 67 -8.83 11.51 -9.24
CA THR A 67 -9.53 11.60 -7.94
C THR A 67 -8.54 11.90 -6.82
N ALA A 68 -7.41 11.18 -6.77
CA ALA A 68 -6.39 11.41 -5.75
C ALA A 68 -5.81 12.82 -5.86
N ALA A 69 -5.43 13.24 -7.08
CA ALA A 69 -4.90 14.57 -7.35
C ALA A 69 -5.89 15.67 -6.97
N ALA A 70 -7.16 15.53 -7.35
CA ALA A 70 -8.21 16.47 -7.02
C ALA A 70 -8.38 16.64 -5.50
N ILE A 71 -8.37 15.53 -4.73
CA ILE A 71 -8.46 15.59 -3.27
C ILE A 71 -7.23 16.30 -2.68
N GLU A 72 -6.01 15.97 -3.11
CA GLU A 72 -4.78 16.61 -2.59
C GLU A 72 -4.71 18.10 -2.93
N LEU A 73 -5.07 18.48 -4.15
CA LEU A 73 -5.18 19.90 -4.55
C LEU A 73 -6.24 20.63 -3.72
N ALA A 74 -7.41 20.02 -3.55
CA ALA A 74 -8.49 20.62 -2.77
C ALA A 74 -8.13 20.79 -1.28
N VAL A 75 -7.37 19.86 -0.71
CA VAL A 75 -6.88 19.94 0.67
C VAL A 75 -5.77 20.99 0.79
N THR A 76 -4.78 21.00 -0.11
CA THR A 76 -3.64 21.94 -0.05
C THR A 76 -4.07 23.39 -0.29
N VAL A 77 -4.98 23.64 -1.24
CA VAL A 77 -5.54 24.99 -1.47
C VAL A 77 -6.33 25.47 -0.26
N ARG A 78 -7.18 24.62 0.34
CA ARG A 78 -7.99 25.03 1.51
C ARG A 78 -7.18 25.22 2.78
N ARG A 79 -6.19 24.34 3.02
CA ARG A 79 -5.42 24.32 4.27
C ARG A 79 -4.24 25.29 4.23
N ASP A 80 -3.50 25.29 3.13
CA ASP A 80 -2.20 25.95 3.04
C ASP A 80 -2.25 27.20 2.13
N GLY A 81 -3.32 27.37 1.34
CA GLY A 81 -3.46 28.49 0.42
C GLY A 81 -2.49 28.43 -0.77
N MET A 82 -1.93 27.25 -1.06
CA MET A 82 -0.93 27.03 -2.11
C MET A 82 -1.39 25.94 -3.07
N LEU A 83 -0.97 26.03 -4.33
CA LEU A 83 -1.17 24.98 -5.32
C LEU A 83 0.09 24.12 -5.38
N VAL A 84 0.03 22.91 -4.81
CA VAL A 84 1.17 22.00 -4.76
C VAL A 84 0.99 20.89 -5.79
N TRP A 85 2.03 20.61 -6.59
CA TRP A 85 2.02 19.46 -7.49
C TRP A 85 1.74 18.16 -6.71
N PRO A 86 0.62 17.44 -6.97
CA PRO A 86 0.11 16.41 -6.08
C PRO A 86 0.79 15.04 -6.31
N ALA A 87 2.12 15.01 -6.43
CA ALA A 87 2.89 13.80 -6.79
C ALA A 87 2.59 12.61 -5.87
N SER A 88 2.44 12.86 -4.56
CA SER A 88 2.17 11.78 -3.60
C SER A 88 0.76 11.21 -3.75
N ALA A 89 -0.25 12.06 -3.99
CA ALA A 89 -1.60 11.57 -4.26
C ALA A 89 -1.71 10.85 -5.59
N MET A 90 -1.10 11.39 -6.65
CA MET A 90 -1.10 10.73 -7.96
C MET A 90 -0.50 9.33 -7.88
N LEU A 91 0.59 9.16 -7.12
CA LEU A 91 1.15 7.85 -6.81
C LEU A 91 0.15 6.96 -6.04
N THR A 92 -0.53 7.50 -5.02
CA THR A 92 -1.57 6.74 -4.29
C THR A 92 -2.67 6.25 -5.24
N GLY A 93 -3.18 7.12 -6.13
CA GLY A 93 -4.19 6.74 -7.13
C GLY A 93 -3.66 5.70 -8.13
N ASN A 94 -2.42 5.85 -8.59
CA ASN A 94 -1.77 4.88 -9.46
C ASN A 94 -1.57 3.51 -8.78
N SER A 95 -1.11 3.49 -7.53
CA SER A 95 -0.93 2.26 -6.74
C SER A 95 -2.25 1.53 -6.50
N VAL A 96 -3.35 2.26 -6.24
CA VAL A 96 -4.70 1.66 -6.14
C VAL A 96 -5.10 1.05 -7.49
N ALA A 97 -4.96 1.80 -8.58
CA ALA A 97 -5.34 1.32 -9.90
C ALA A 97 -4.54 0.08 -10.35
N LEU A 98 -3.24 0.05 -10.05
CA LEU A 98 -2.37 -1.07 -10.42
C LEU A 98 -2.82 -2.40 -9.80
N LEU A 99 -3.33 -2.36 -8.55
CA LEU A 99 -3.67 -3.56 -7.78
C LEU A 99 -5.17 -3.90 -7.77
N LEU A 100 -6.07 -2.93 -7.93
CA LEU A 100 -7.51 -3.17 -7.92
C LEU A 100 -8.01 -3.62 -9.29
N ARG A 101 -8.90 -4.61 -9.31
CA ARG A 101 -9.64 -5.03 -10.50
C ARG A 101 -11.14 -4.94 -10.21
N ALA A 102 -11.91 -4.58 -11.21
CA ALA A 102 -13.37 -4.65 -11.14
C ALA A 102 -13.85 -5.86 -11.92
N THR A 103 -14.63 -6.71 -11.26
CA THR A 103 -15.24 -7.91 -11.84
C THR A 103 -16.01 -7.53 -13.10
N GLY A 104 -15.76 -8.23 -14.22
CA GLY A 104 -16.37 -7.89 -15.52
C GLY A 104 -15.56 -6.96 -16.41
N THR A 105 -14.39 -6.48 -15.97
CA THR A 105 -13.48 -5.73 -16.85
C THR A 105 -12.58 -6.72 -17.58
N GLU A 106 -12.63 -6.77 -18.91
CA GLU A 106 -11.78 -7.66 -19.68
C GLU A 106 -10.54 -6.95 -20.23
N TYR A 107 -9.57 -7.75 -20.71
CA TYR A 107 -8.44 -7.19 -21.43
C TYR A 107 -8.90 -6.63 -22.79
N GLY A 108 -8.50 -5.40 -23.10
CA GLY A 108 -8.92 -4.68 -24.31
C GLY A 108 -10.01 -3.64 -24.06
N ASP A 109 -10.67 -3.68 -22.90
CA ASP A 109 -11.69 -2.72 -22.47
C ASP A 109 -11.10 -1.37 -22.01
N TRP A 110 -10.20 -0.78 -22.81
CA TRP A 110 -9.35 0.33 -22.37
C TRP A 110 -10.13 1.56 -21.89
N TRP A 111 -11.36 1.78 -22.37
CA TRP A 111 -12.19 2.92 -21.99
C TRP A 111 -13.46 2.53 -21.21
N SER A 112 -13.53 1.29 -20.72
CA SER A 112 -14.67 0.84 -19.92
C SER A 112 -14.81 1.64 -18.63
N LEU A 113 -16.05 2.00 -18.31
CA LEU A 113 -16.41 2.65 -17.05
C LEU A 113 -16.92 1.63 -16.01
N ASN A 114 -16.75 0.33 -16.26
CA ASN A 114 -17.16 -0.70 -15.32
C ASN A 114 -16.47 -0.50 -13.96
N GLY A 115 -17.22 -0.60 -12.86
CA GLY A 115 -16.68 -0.52 -11.51
C GLY A 115 -15.95 0.78 -11.13
N ILE A 116 -16.04 1.88 -11.92
CA ILE A 116 -15.32 3.14 -11.61
C ILE A 116 -15.63 3.68 -10.20
N GLY A 117 -16.86 3.42 -9.71
CA GLY A 117 -17.26 3.80 -8.36
C GLY A 117 -16.40 3.13 -7.29
N TYR A 118 -15.97 1.88 -7.51
CA TYR A 118 -15.10 1.16 -6.58
C TYR A 118 -13.69 1.76 -6.55
N PHE A 119 -13.14 2.15 -7.70
CA PHE A 119 -11.85 2.85 -7.77
C PHE A 119 -11.90 4.22 -7.09
N ILE A 120 -12.95 5.00 -7.34
CA ILE A 120 -13.17 6.31 -6.69
C ILE A 120 -13.30 6.11 -5.17
N ALA A 121 -14.06 5.11 -4.71
CA ALA A 121 -14.23 4.82 -3.29
C ALA A 121 -12.90 4.44 -2.63
N ALA A 122 -12.14 3.51 -3.24
CA ALA A 122 -10.84 3.08 -2.74
C ALA A 122 -9.85 4.25 -2.63
N VAL A 123 -9.77 5.10 -3.67
CA VAL A 123 -8.91 6.29 -3.67
C VAL A 123 -9.39 7.33 -2.66
N THR A 124 -10.70 7.56 -2.55
CA THR A 124 -11.24 8.53 -1.59
C THR A 124 -10.92 8.13 -0.17
N LEU A 125 -11.06 6.85 0.17
CA LEU A 125 -10.72 6.32 1.49
C LEU A 125 -9.20 6.33 1.74
N ALA A 126 -8.40 6.00 0.73
CA ALA A 126 -6.95 6.14 0.79
C ALA A 126 -6.55 7.58 1.16
N MET A 127 -7.10 8.57 0.46
CA MET A 127 -6.82 9.99 0.71
C MET A 127 -7.41 10.48 2.05
N ALA A 128 -8.60 10.00 2.44
CA ALA A 128 -9.20 10.31 3.73
C ALA A 128 -8.30 9.84 4.88
N SER A 129 -7.75 8.62 4.79
CA SER A 129 -6.83 8.10 5.80
C SER A 129 -5.54 8.93 5.91
N LYS A 130 -5.01 9.37 4.76
CA LYS A 130 -3.81 10.21 4.66
C LYS A 130 -3.98 11.56 5.36
N TYR A 131 -5.18 12.14 5.30
CA TYR A 131 -5.42 13.49 5.84
C TYR A 131 -6.08 13.50 7.21
N LEU A 132 -6.94 12.53 7.53
CA LEU A 132 -7.73 12.50 8.76
C LEU A 132 -7.07 11.69 9.89
N ILE A 133 -6.37 10.60 9.59
CA ILE A 133 -5.79 9.70 10.59
C ILE A 133 -4.32 10.05 10.85
N ARG A 134 -4.08 11.16 11.57
CA ARG A 134 -2.75 11.74 11.79
C ARG A 134 -2.44 12.10 13.26
N PRO A 135 -2.45 11.13 14.21
CA PRO A 135 -2.37 11.40 15.65
C PRO A 135 -1.07 12.09 16.14
N ALA A 136 -0.04 12.16 15.29
CA ALA A 136 1.22 12.88 15.53
C ALA A 136 1.68 13.73 14.32
N GLY A 137 0.74 14.26 13.53
CA GLY A 137 1.04 15.08 12.35
C GLY A 137 1.49 14.27 11.12
N ARG A 138 1.73 12.96 11.25
CA ARG A 138 2.00 12.00 10.17
C ARG A 138 0.82 11.03 10.05
N HIS A 139 0.48 10.62 8.83
CA HIS A 139 -0.51 9.58 8.63
C HIS A 139 0.02 8.24 9.14
N VAL A 140 -0.89 7.41 9.65
CA VAL A 140 -0.55 6.12 10.26
C VAL A 140 -0.40 5.05 9.19
N PHE A 141 -1.40 4.95 8.31
CA PHE A 141 -1.52 3.86 7.34
C PHE A 141 -0.93 4.24 5.98
N ASN A 142 -0.46 3.23 5.24
CA ASN A 142 -0.21 3.39 3.82
C ASN A 142 -1.56 3.66 3.14
N PRO A 143 -1.74 4.83 2.49
CA PRO A 143 -3.06 5.26 2.05
C PRO A 143 -3.64 4.32 0.99
N SER A 144 -2.86 3.96 -0.03
CA SER A 144 -3.30 3.01 -1.05
C SER A 144 -3.65 1.65 -0.46
N ASN A 145 -2.86 1.17 0.51
CA ASN A 145 -3.11 -0.11 1.17
C ASN A 145 -4.43 -0.11 1.91
N LEU A 146 -4.68 0.94 2.68
CA LEU A 146 -5.93 1.04 3.43
C LEU A 146 -7.14 1.13 2.49
N GLY A 147 -7.04 1.91 1.42
CA GLY A 147 -8.10 2.02 0.41
C GLY A 147 -8.41 0.67 -0.24
N LEU A 148 -7.38 -0.11 -0.57
CA LEU A 148 -7.49 -1.45 -1.14
C LEU A 148 -8.10 -2.44 -0.14
N VAL A 149 -7.56 -2.54 1.09
CA VAL A 149 -8.09 -3.44 2.12
C VAL A 149 -9.57 -3.17 2.37
N TRP A 150 -9.95 -1.89 2.49
CA TRP A 150 -11.34 -1.54 2.74
C TRP A 150 -12.24 -1.92 1.58
N VAL A 151 -11.89 -1.56 0.34
CA VAL A 151 -12.77 -1.85 -0.81
C VAL A 151 -12.90 -3.35 -1.05
N LEU A 152 -11.82 -4.11 -0.86
CA LEU A 152 -11.84 -5.57 -0.99
C LEU A 152 -12.72 -6.23 0.07
N LEU A 153 -12.67 -5.78 1.32
CA LEU A 153 -13.52 -6.31 2.40
C LEU A 153 -14.99 -5.92 2.24
N VAL A 154 -15.29 -4.68 1.85
CA VAL A 154 -16.67 -4.16 1.85
C VAL A 154 -17.42 -4.46 0.55
N VAL A 155 -16.75 -4.39 -0.60
CA VAL A 155 -17.39 -4.70 -1.89
C VAL A 155 -17.35 -6.20 -2.16
N GLY A 156 -16.28 -6.88 -1.72
CA GLY A 156 -16.14 -8.33 -1.87
C GLY A 156 -15.89 -8.81 -3.30
N PRO A 157 -15.66 -10.13 -3.47
CA PRO A 157 -15.23 -10.76 -4.72
C PRO A 157 -16.25 -10.65 -5.88
N ALA A 158 -17.52 -10.35 -5.56
CA ALA A 158 -18.57 -10.14 -6.56
C ALA A 158 -18.38 -8.84 -7.36
N GLY A 159 -17.79 -7.80 -6.76
CA GLY A 159 -17.59 -6.50 -7.42
C GLY A 159 -16.14 -6.19 -7.74
N VAL A 160 -15.21 -6.62 -6.89
CA VAL A 160 -13.78 -6.32 -7.03
C VAL A 160 -12.90 -7.49 -6.61
N PHE A 161 -11.71 -7.55 -7.16
CA PHE A 161 -10.67 -8.49 -6.73
C PHE A 161 -9.30 -7.84 -6.85
N PRO A 162 -8.30 -8.28 -6.07
CA PRO A 162 -6.95 -7.81 -6.24
C PRO A 162 -6.30 -8.52 -7.43
N GLN A 163 -5.38 -7.83 -8.12
CA GLN A 163 -4.63 -8.39 -9.24
C GLN A 163 -4.02 -9.77 -8.91
N TYR A 164 -3.99 -10.67 -9.90
CA TYR A 164 -3.49 -12.03 -9.72
C TYR A 164 -2.01 -12.10 -9.38
N LEU A 165 -1.63 -12.97 -8.44
CA LEU A 165 -0.26 -13.35 -8.08
C LEU A 165 0.50 -13.94 -9.29
N TRP A 166 -0.21 -14.53 -10.25
CA TRP A 166 0.38 -15.14 -11.43
C TRP A 166 0.11 -14.32 -12.69
N TRP A 167 1.18 -13.90 -13.38
CA TRP A 167 1.12 -13.08 -14.61
C TRP A 167 1.35 -13.86 -15.90
N GLY A 168 1.36 -15.19 -15.82
CA GLY A 168 1.69 -16.04 -16.95
C GLY A 168 2.97 -16.86 -16.73
N PRO A 169 3.27 -17.80 -17.66
CA PRO A 169 4.54 -18.50 -17.69
C PRO A 169 5.72 -17.53 -17.81
N LEU A 170 6.91 -17.94 -17.38
CA LEU A 170 8.12 -17.13 -17.50
C LEU A 170 8.57 -17.00 -18.97
N GLY A 171 7.93 -16.08 -19.69
CA GLY A 171 8.30 -15.62 -21.03
C GLY A 171 8.82 -14.19 -21.00
N LEU A 172 9.13 -13.65 -22.19
CA LEU A 172 9.67 -12.30 -22.34
C LEU A 172 8.82 -11.21 -21.66
N PRO A 173 7.47 -11.19 -21.74
CA PRO A 173 6.65 -10.18 -21.06
C PRO A 173 6.80 -10.19 -19.54
N VAL A 174 6.66 -11.36 -18.92
CA VAL A 174 6.77 -11.53 -17.47
C VAL A 174 8.19 -11.23 -16.99
N ALA A 175 9.21 -11.72 -17.72
CA ALA A 175 10.60 -11.44 -17.41
C ALA A 175 10.93 -9.94 -17.49
N ALA A 176 10.44 -9.23 -18.51
CA ALA A 176 10.61 -7.79 -18.64
C ALA A 176 9.97 -7.04 -17.46
N ALA A 177 8.77 -7.44 -17.05
CA ALA A 177 8.09 -6.84 -15.91
C ALA A 177 8.82 -7.09 -14.58
N LEU A 178 9.29 -8.32 -14.35
CA LEU A 178 10.12 -8.66 -13.18
C LEU A 178 11.43 -7.86 -13.16
N VAL A 179 12.09 -7.68 -14.31
CA VAL A 179 13.29 -6.83 -14.43
C VAL A 179 12.97 -5.39 -14.06
N VAL A 180 11.87 -4.82 -14.57
CA VAL A 180 11.43 -3.46 -14.22
C VAL A 180 11.16 -3.34 -12.72
N ILE A 181 10.46 -4.30 -12.12
CA ILE A 181 10.15 -4.32 -10.69
C ILE A 181 11.43 -4.41 -9.85
N VAL A 182 12.31 -5.36 -10.15
CA VAL A 182 13.54 -5.58 -9.35
C VAL A 182 14.56 -4.47 -9.56
N ALA A 183 14.80 -4.02 -10.79
CA ALA A 183 15.70 -2.89 -11.06
C ALA A 183 15.14 -1.59 -10.45
N GLY A 184 13.83 -1.36 -10.59
CA GLY A 184 13.12 -0.27 -9.94
C GLY A 184 13.24 -0.32 -8.41
N ALA A 185 13.14 -1.51 -7.82
CA ALA A 185 13.30 -1.71 -6.39
C ALA A 185 14.73 -1.35 -5.93
N VAL A 186 15.75 -1.87 -6.61
CA VAL A 186 17.15 -1.52 -6.31
C VAL A 186 17.37 -0.01 -6.41
N TRP A 187 16.78 0.64 -7.43
CA TRP A 187 16.91 2.07 -7.63
C TRP A 187 16.22 2.89 -6.53
N VAL A 188 14.94 2.63 -6.27
CA VAL A 188 14.12 3.38 -5.31
C VAL A 188 14.52 3.09 -3.87
N LEU A 189 14.68 1.82 -3.49
CA LEU A 189 14.98 1.43 -2.10
C LEU A 189 16.35 1.94 -1.62
N ARG A 190 17.32 2.09 -2.53
CA ARG A 190 18.61 2.73 -2.19
C ARG A 190 18.44 4.21 -1.87
N GLN A 191 17.59 4.92 -2.62
CA GLN A 191 17.32 6.34 -2.39
C GLN A 191 16.61 6.57 -1.04
N VAL A 192 15.62 5.74 -0.72
CA VAL A 192 14.84 5.87 0.52
C VAL A 192 15.43 5.10 1.72
N LYS A 193 16.54 4.38 1.52
CA LYS A 193 17.25 3.58 2.53
C LYS A 193 16.36 2.48 3.15
N MET A 194 15.59 1.78 2.32
CA MET A 194 14.62 0.75 2.74
C MET A 194 15.01 -0.68 2.37
N ALA A 195 16.18 -0.89 1.74
CA ALA A 195 16.61 -2.21 1.27
C ALA A 195 16.65 -3.28 2.39
N ALA A 196 17.17 -2.94 3.58
CA ALA A 196 17.24 -3.87 4.71
C ALA A 196 15.85 -4.31 5.21
N MET A 197 14.85 -3.43 5.13
CA MET A 197 13.47 -3.73 5.51
C MET A 197 12.82 -4.69 4.53
N ALA A 198 12.98 -4.41 3.24
CA ALA A 198 12.48 -5.28 2.17
C ALA A 198 13.12 -6.67 2.28
N ALA A 199 14.44 -6.74 2.43
CA ALA A 199 15.16 -8.01 2.61
C ALA A 199 14.69 -8.79 3.85
N ALA A 200 14.48 -8.10 4.99
CA ALA A 200 13.98 -8.72 6.21
C ALA A 200 12.58 -9.31 6.03
N PHE A 201 11.66 -8.58 5.39
CA PHE A 201 10.35 -9.12 5.03
C PHE A 201 10.48 -10.32 4.11
N THR A 202 11.19 -10.18 2.97
CA THR A 202 11.27 -11.23 1.96
C THR A 202 11.87 -12.51 2.52
N ALA A 203 12.95 -12.43 3.30
CA ALA A 203 13.57 -13.60 3.90
C ALA A 203 12.65 -14.28 4.92
N THR A 204 12.05 -13.52 5.85
CA THR A 204 11.12 -14.08 6.85
C THR A 204 9.89 -14.68 6.20
N PHE A 205 9.28 -13.99 5.24
CA PHE A 205 8.09 -14.44 4.54
C PHE A 205 8.38 -15.69 3.71
N ALA A 206 9.48 -15.71 2.95
CA ALA A 206 9.90 -16.86 2.16
C ALA A 206 10.07 -18.13 3.00
N VAL A 207 10.67 -18.02 4.20
CA VAL A 207 10.84 -19.15 5.12
C VAL A 207 9.49 -19.65 5.63
N LEU A 208 8.63 -18.76 6.11
CA LEU A 208 7.31 -19.15 6.67
C LEU A 208 6.41 -19.80 5.62
N ILE A 209 6.32 -19.19 4.43
CA ILE A 209 5.56 -19.74 3.31
C ILE A 209 6.19 -21.05 2.80
N GLY A 210 7.51 -21.20 2.91
CA GLY A 210 8.21 -22.47 2.63
C GLY A 210 7.78 -23.60 3.55
N VAL A 211 7.63 -23.31 4.84
CA VAL A 211 7.09 -24.27 5.82
C VAL A 211 5.65 -24.65 5.46
N PHE A 212 4.81 -23.68 5.07
CA PHE A 212 3.43 -23.94 4.65
C PHE A 212 3.35 -24.82 3.40
N ALA A 213 4.17 -24.50 2.39
CA ALA A 213 4.26 -25.28 1.16
C ALA A 213 4.67 -26.74 1.46
N ALA A 214 5.66 -26.94 2.33
CA ALA A 214 6.10 -28.27 2.75
C ALA A 214 5.05 -29.02 3.59
N ALA A 215 4.20 -28.29 4.32
CA ALA A 215 3.08 -28.84 5.08
C ALA A 215 1.83 -29.13 4.22
N GLY A 216 1.90 -28.94 2.89
CA GLY A 216 0.80 -29.24 1.97
C GLY A 216 -0.27 -28.16 1.87
N GLN A 217 0.04 -26.93 2.31
CA GLN A 217 -0.88 -25.80 2.14
C GLN A 217 -1.16 -25.53 0.65
N SER A 218 -2.37 -25.06 0.38
CA SER A 218 -2.84 -24.79 -0.98
C SER A 218 -3.91 -23.71 -1.00
N PHE A 219 -4.10 -23.08 -2.16
CA PHE A 219 -5.24 -22.21 -2.42
C PHE A 219 -5.82 -22.46 -3.81
N TRP A 220 -7.09 -22.10 -3.98
CA TRP A 220 -7.78 -22.02 -5.26
C TRP A 220 -7.55 -20.65 -5.90
N ALA A 221 -7.34 -20.66 -7.20
CA ALA A 221 -7.18 -19.45 -7.98
C ALA A 221 -7.85 -19.66 -9.34
N ILE A 222 -8.65 -18.68 -9.77
CA ILE A 222 -9.49 -18.83 -10.97
C ILE A 222 -8.68 -19.12 -12.25
N TRP A 223 -7.43 -18.70 -12.32
CA TRP A 223 -6.53 -18.94 -13.46
C TRP A 223 -5.89 -20.33 -13.46
N HIS A 224 -6.11 -21.15 -12.43
CA HIS A 224 -5.53 -22.49 -12.31
C HIS A 224 -6.61 -23.56 -12.05
N PRO A 225 -6.69 -24.63 -12.86
CA PRO A 225 -7.80 -25.58 -12.80
C PRO A 225 -7.81 -26.49 -11.55
N VAL A 226 -6.69 -26.55 -10.82
CA VAL A 226 -6.52 -27.36 -9.60
C VAL A 226 -5.93 -26.49 -8.50
N PRO A 227 -5.94 -26.90 -7.22
CA PRO A 227 -5.32 -26.12 -6.15
C PRO A 227 -3.84 -25.87 -6.42
N VAL A 228 -3.41 -24.63 -6.20
CA VAL A 228 -2.01 -24.23 -6.25
C VAL A 228 -1.31 -24.79 -5.00
N THR A 229 -0.36 -25.70 -5.19
CA THR A 229 0.27 -26.50 -4.11
C THR A 229 1.80 -26.54 -4.21
N GLY A 230 2.47 -27.02 -3.17
CA GLY A 230 3.90 -27.38 -3.19
C GLY A 230 4.84 -26.23 -3.59
N ALA A 231 5.84 -26.52 -4.42
CA ALA A 231 6.78 -25.50 -4.90
C ALA A 231 6.09 -24.39 -5.71
N PHE A 232 5.00 -24.72 -6.42
CA PHE A 232 4.25 -23.74 -7.20
C PHE A 232 3.50 -22.76 -6.28
N TYR A 233 2.93 -23.22 -5.18
CA TYR A 233 2.41 -22.36 -4.10
C TYR A 233 3.49 -21.43 -3.57
N TRP A 234 4.66 -21.96 -3.24
CA TRP A 234 5.75 -21.14 -2.70
C TRP A 234 6.19 -20.03 -3.68
N VAL A 235 6.42 -20.37 -4.95
CA VAL A 235 6.85 -19.39 -5.95
C VAL A 235 5.80 -18.30 -6.16
N ASN A 236 4.51 -18.67 -6.29
CA ASN A 236 3.45 -17.69 -6.53
C ASN A 236 3.17 -16.80 -5.31
N VAL A 237 3.31 -17.31 -4.09
CA VAL A 237 3.07 -16.49 -2.90
C VAL A 237 4.29 -15.62 -2.56
N VAL A 238 5.52 -16.09 -2.79
CA VAL A 238 6.73 -15.38 -2.36
C VAL A 238 7.32 -14.48 -3.46
N LEU A 239 7.31 -14.96 -4.71
CA LEU A 239 8.01 -14.33 -5.83
C LEU A 239 7.07 -13.78 -6.91
N SER A 240 5.77 -13.72 -6.63
CA SER A 240 4.81 -13.07 -7.54
C SER A 240 5.13 -11.60 -7.73
N PRO A 241 4.91 -11.05 -8.94
CA PRO A 241 5.06 -9.62 -9.21
C PRO A 241 4.31 -8.73 -8.21
N GLU A 242 3.11 -9.13 -7.78
CA GLU A 242 2.24 -8.48 -6.79
C GLU A 242 2.95 -8.31 -5.45
N VAL A 243 3.49 -9.41 -4.93
CA VAL A 243 4.16 -9.42 -3.64
C VAL A 243 5.46 -8.62 -3.73
N LEU A 244 6.19 -8.70 -4.86
CA LEU A 244 7.35 -7.84 -5.07
C LEU A 244 6.96 -6.35 -5.11
N ILE A 245 5.86 -5.98 -5.77
CA ILE A 245 5.33 -4.60 -5.78
C ILE A 245 4.94 -4.17 -4.36
N PHE A 246 4.25 -5.02 -3.61
CA PHE A 246 3.90 -4.77 -2.21
C PHE A 246 5.14 -4.49 -1.36
N VAL A 247 6.16 -5.36 -1.43
CA VAL A 247 7.39 -5.21 -0.62
C VAL A 247 8.18 -3.96 -1.04
N PHE A 248 8.40 -3.78 -2.33
CA PHE A 248 9.35 -2.79 -2.86
C PHE A 248 8.77 -1.39 -3.05
N PHE A 249 7.45 -1.25 -3.15
CA PHE A 249 6.82 0.03 -3.48
C PHE A 249 5.65 0.41 -2.56
N MET A 250 5.19 -0.49 -1.69
CA MET A 250 4.05 -0.22 -0.81
C MET A 250 4.45 -0.26 0.68
N MET A 251 4.96 -1.38 1.17
CA MET A 251 5.48 -1.54 2.53
C MET A 251 6.69 -0.63 2.78
N SER A 252 7.48 -0.36 1.74
CA SER A 252 8.68 0.47 1.79
C SER A 252 8.45 1.97 1.62
N ASP A 253 7.21 2.43 1.84
CA ASP A 253 6.89 3.85 1.97
C ASP A 253 7.55 4.46 3.23
N PRO A 254 8.50 5.41 3.09
CA PRO A 254 9.12 6.07 4.24
C PRO A 254 8.14 6.90 5.07
N ALA A 255 7.00 7.28 4.51
CA ALA A 255 6.00 8.05 5.23
C ALA A 255 5.30 7.23 6.32
N THR A 256 5.24 5.91 6.19
CA THR A 256 4.56 5.02 7.14
C THR A 256 5.50 4.08 7.87
N ALA A 257 6.68 3.80 7.32
CA ALA A 257 7.70 2.98 7.97
C ALA A 257 8.33 3.63 9.23
N PRO A 258 8.99 2.84 10.11
CA PRO A 258 9.78 3.36 11.22
C PRO A 258 10.97 4.21 10.78
N ARG A 259 11.40 5.13 11.66
CA ARG A 259 12.50 6.06 11.35
C ARG A 259 13.87 5.43 11.46
N THR A 260 14.08 4.55 12.43
CA THR A 260 15.39 3.96 12.71
C THR A 260 15.66 2.74 11.83
N PRO A 261 16.92 2.50 11.39
CA PRO A 261 17.26 1.32 10.58
C PRO A 261 16.87 -0.01 11.23
N ARG A 262 17.11 -0.14 12.55
CA ARG A 262 16.71 -1.33 13.33
C ARG A 262 15.19 -1.48 13.41
N GLY A 263 14.47 -0.37 13.61
CA GLY A 263 13.01 -0.38 13.63
C GLY A 263 12.42 -0.85 12.30
N ARG A 264 13.04 -0.46 11.18
CA ARG A 264 12.64 -0.91 9.83
C ARG A 264 12.81 -2.42 9.65
N ILE A 265 13.91 -3.01 10.10
CA ILE A 265 14.11 -4.47 10.05
C ILE A 265 13.03 -5.19 10.86
N TRP A 266 12.78 -4.76 12.10
CA TRP A 266 11.71 -5.31 12.93
C TRP A 266 10.33 -5.19 12.29
N PHE A 267 10.04 -4.04 11.67
CA PHE A 267 8.79 -3.82 10.95
C PHE A 267 8.63 -4.75 9.75
N GLY A 268 9.68 -4.99 8.98
CA GLY A 268 9.67 -5.96 7.88
C GLY A 268 9.38 -7.38 8.36
N MET A 269 10.10 -7.85 9.39
CA MET A 269 9.89 -9.19 9.97
C MET A 269 8.49 -9.33 10.58
N LEU A 270 8.01 -8.33 11.32
CA LEU A 270 6.68 -8.35 11.92
C LEU A 270 5.58 -8.40 10.85
N THR A 271 5.73 -7.62 9.78
CA THR A 271 4.76 -7.63 8.66
C THR A 271 4.74 -9.00 7.99
N ALA A 272 5.91 -9.63 7.78
CA ALA A 272 6.00 -10.98 7.22
C ALA A 272 5.34 -12.04 8.12
N VAL A 273 5.57 -11.99 9.44
CA VAL A 273 4.95 -12.92 10.39
C VAL A 273 3.44 -12.77 10.40
N LEU A 274 2.93 -11.54 10.45
CA LEU A 274 1.48 -11.28 10.41
C LEU A 274 0.86 -11.67 9.07
N ALA A 275 1.54 -11.38 7.96
CA ALA A 275 1.11 -11.81 6.63
C ALA A 275 0.99 -13.35 6.58
N ALA A 276 2.02 -14.08 7.00
CA ALA A 276 2.00 -15.54 7.02
C ALA A 276 0.88 -16.09 7.93
N ALA A 277 0.70 -15.52 9.12
CA ALA A 277 -0.37 -15.93 10.04
C ALA A 277 -1.77 -15.75 9.43
N LEU A 278 -2.01 -14.66 8.71
CA LEU A 278 -3.27 -14.39 8.03
C LEU A 278 -3.45 -15.18 6.74
N VAL A 279 -2.35 -15.54 6.06
CA VAL A 279 -2.33 -16.35 4.82
C VAL A 279 -2.63 -17.82 5.10
N TYR A 280 -2.14 -18.36 6.22
CA TYR A 280 -2.27 -19.78 6.56
C TYR A 280 -3.68 -20.35 6.45
N PRO A 281 -4.76 -19.71 6.97
CA PRO A 281 -6.10 -20.26 6.86
C PRO A 281 -6.78 -20.03 5.51
N GLN A 282 -6.17 -19.29 4.57
CA GLN A 282 -6.86 -18.81 3.36
C GLN A 282 -6.89 -19.87 2.26
N PRO A 283 -8.07 -20.36 1.85
CA PRO A 283 -8.19 -21.36 0.79
C PRO A 283 -8.24 -20.74 -0.61
N THR A 284 -8.18 -19.41 -0.74
CA THR A 284 -8.34 -18.68 -2.02
C THR A 284 -7.25 -17.64 -2.24
N GLU A 285 -6.96 -17.35 -3.50
CA GLU A 285 -6.00 -16.33 -3.88
C GLU A 285 -6.41 -14.92 -3.42
N PHE A 286 -7.72 -14.59 -3.52
CA PHE A 286 -8.29 -13.38 -2.94
C PHE A 286 -7.93 -13.24 -1.45
N GLY A 287 -8.18 -14.29 -0.66
CA GLY A 287 -7.88 -14.31 0.77
C GLY A 287 -6.39 -14.15 1.07
N VAL A 288 -5.53 -14.86 0.32
CA VAL A 288 -4.06 -14.74 0.43
C VAL A 288 -3.59 -13.30 0.18
N LYS A 289 -4.07 -12.66 -0.89
CA LYS A 289 -3.70 -11.27 -1.23
C LYS A 289 -4.20 -10.29 -0.18
N LEU A 290 -5.44 -10.46 0.27
CA LEU A 290 -6.00 -9.59 1.30
C LEU A 290 -5.28 -9.76 2.65
N ALA A 291 -4.87 -10.98 3.02
CA ALA A 291 -4.05 -11.26 4.19
C ALA A 291 -2.72 -10.49 4.18
N ILE A 292 -2.03 -10.45 3.04
CA ILE A 292 -0.78 -9.70 2.89
C ILE A 292 -1.04 -8.19 3.04
N LEU A 293 -2.08 -7.65 2.40
CA LEU A 293 -2.43 -6.22 2.51
C LEU A 293 -2.88 -5.84 3.93
N SER A 294 -3.73 -6.66 4.57
CA SER A 294 -4.21 -6.47 5.95
C SER A 294 -3.05 -6.49 6.95
N SER A 295 -2.03 -7.33 6.74
CA SER A 295 -0.83 -7.35 7.59
C SER A 295 -0.12 -5.99 7.67
N LEU A 296 -0.02 -5.28 6.55
CA LEU A 296 0.60 -3.96 6.49
C LEU A 296 -0.25 -2.91 7.22
N THR A 297 -1.58 -3.00 7.11
CA THR A 297 -2.50 -2.14 7.87
C THR A 297 -2.25 -2.28 9.37
N VAL A 298 -2.13 -3.52 9.86
CA VAL A 298 -1.82 -3.79 11.28
C VAL A 298 -0.44 -3.23 11.65
N THR A 299 0.61 -3.53 10.88
CA THR A 299 1.97 -3.10 11.26
C THR A 299 2.14 -1.59 11.20
N CYS A 300 1.49 -0.89 10.26
CA CYS A 300 1.44 0.57 10.22
C CYS A 300 0.91 1.17 11.52
N ALA A 301 -0.14 0.59 12.12
CA ALA A 301 -0.67 1.04 13.41
C ALA A 301 0.32 0.87 14.58
N VAL A 302 1.26 -0.08 14.46
CA VAL A 302 2.28 -0.36 15.48
C VAL A 302 3.48 0.60 15.38
N VAL A 303 3.73 1.22 14.22
CA VAL A 303 4.91 2.08 13.99
C VAL A 303 5.09 3.21 15.01
N PRO A 304 4.05 3.96 15.45
CA PRO A 304 4.20 4.99 16.47
C PRO A 304 4.79 4.46 17.79
N PHE A 305 4.55 3.18 18.12
CA PHE A 305 5.10 2.53 19.30
C PHE A 305 6.56 2.13 19.09
N ILE A 306 6.92 1.58 17.93
CA ILE A 306 8.32 1.27 17.55
C ILE A 306 9.18 2.53 17.64
N ASP A 307 8.73 3.62 17.03
CA ASP A 307 9.42 4.91 17.04
C ASP A 307 9.51 5.51 18.46
N ARG A 308 8.48 5.32 19.30
CA ARG A 308 8.50 5.80 20.69
C ARG A 308 9.45 4.97 21.56
N ALA A 309 9.52 3.66 21.37
CA ALA A 309 10.46 2.79 22.07
C ALA A 309 11.91 3.13 21.70
N ALA A 310 12.21 3.33 20.42
CA ALA A 310 13.52 3.77 19.95
C ALA A 310 13.94 5.10 20.61
N ARG A 311 13.07 6.12 20.59
CA ARG A 311 13.30 7.42 21.24
C ARG A 311 13.43 7.35 22.77
N ARG A 312 12.84 6.34 23.42
CA ARG A 312 12.99 6.13 24.87
C ARG A 312 14.33 5.50 25.20
N ARG A 313 14.82 4.60 24.36
CA ARG A 313 16.14 4.00 24.51
C ARG A 313 17.24 5.06 24.35
N GLU A 314 17.17 5.84 23.28
CA GLU A 314 18.10 6.97 23.04
C GLU A 314 18.10 7.95 24.22
N ARG A 315 16.91 8.33 24.72
CA ARG A 315 16.79 9.21 25.90
C ARG A 315 17.14 8.55 27.22
N GLY A 316 17.04 7.23 27.37
CA GLY A 316 17.45 6.51 28.57
C GLY A 316 18.97 6.42 28.67
N GLU A 317 19.63 6.30 27.52
CA GLU A 317 21.09 6.44 27.39
C GLU A 317 21.53 7.88 27.71
N GLU A 318 20.76 8.91 27.33
CA GLU A 318 21.03 10.33 27.68
C GLU A 318 20.61 10.72 29.12
N ALA A 319 19.51 10.17 29.66
CA ALA A 319 18.98 10.50 31.00
C ALA A 319 19.80 9.87 32.14
N LEU A 320 20.65 8.89 31.84
CA LEU A 320 21.75 8.48 32.73
C LEU A 320 22.75 9.62 33.00
N GLN A 321 22.66 10.76 32.29
CA GLN A 321 23.47 11.97 32.53
C GLN A 321 22.70 13.14 33.18
N ILE A 322 21.36 13.23 33.13
CA ILE A 322 20.58 14.30 33.80
C ILE A 322 19.19 13.79 34.25
N SER A 323 18.88 14.01 35.54
CA SER A 323 17.64 13.62 36.26
C SER A 323 16.33 14.16 35.63
N ALA A 324 15.23 13.39 35.75
CA ALA A 324 13.96 13.61 35.03
C ALA A 324 12.71 13.89 35.92
N ASP A 325 11.85 14.77 35.41
CA ASP A 325 10.55 15.26 35.95
C ASP A 325 9.48 14.15 36.14
N PRO A 326 8.89 13.99 37.35
CA PRO A 326 7.94 12.94 37.68
C PRO A 326 6.48 13.38 37.47
N ARG A 327 6.00 13.47 36.22
CA ARG A 327 4.53 13.51 35.98
C ARG A 327 3.98 12.15 35.57
N PRO A 328 2.84 11.69 36.12
CA PRO A 328 2.34 10.33 35.96
C PRO A 328 2.11 9.98 34.49
N ALA A 329 2.84 8.96 34.01
CA ALA A 329 2.82 8.52 32.62
C ALA A 329 1.44 7.97 32.18
N LEU A 330 0.66 7.42 33.13
CA LEU A 330 -0.64 6.84 32.86
C LEU A 330 -1.68 7.86 32.35
N GLY A 331 -1.75 9.05 32.97
CA GLY A 331 -2.74 10.07 32.58
C GLY A 331 -2.51 10.61 31.16
N ARG A 332 -1.25 10.72 30.74
CA ARG A 332 -0.88 11.15 29.38
C ARG A 332 -1.18 10.07 28.33
N LEU A 333 -1.04 8.80 28.68
CA LEU A 333 -1.38 7.67 27.81
C LEU A 333 -2.90 7.55 27.62
N ALA A 334 -3.67 7.67 28.71
CA ALA A 334 -5.13 7.65 28.66
C ALA A 334 -5.70 8.81 27.82
N ALA A 335 -5.15 10.02 27.96
CA ALA A 335 -5.56 11.17 27.15
C ALA A 335 -5.20 11.02 25.67
N ALA A 336 -4.06 10.39 25.35
CA ALA A 336 -3.67 10.13 23.96
C ALA A 336 -4.54 9.04 23.29
N ALA A 337 -4.96 8.03 24.05
CA ALA A 337 -5.81 6.94 23.57
C ALA A 337 -7.23 7.40 23.19
N ARG A 338 -7.72 8.49 23.80
CA ARG A 338 -9.05 9.06 23.52
C ARG A 338 -9.13 9.91 22.24
N ARG A 339 -8.02 10.09 21.51
CA ARG A 339 -8.02 10.87 20.27
C ARG A 339 -8.79 10.10 19.18
N PRO A 340 -9.76 10.73 18.46
CA PRO A 340 -10.53 10.05 17.41
C PRO A 340 -9.67 9.34 16.37
N ALA A 341 -8.56 9.96 15.94
CA ALA A 341 -7.62 9.35 15.00
C ALA A 341 -6.92 8.09 15.55
N VAL A 342 -6.69 8.00 16.87
CA VAL A 342 -6.12 6.81 17.51
C VAL A 342 -7.17 5.71 17.60
N ILE A 343 -8.40 6.05 17.99
CA ILE A 343 -9.51 5.10 18.04
C ILE A 343 -9.78 4.51 16.65
N ALA A 344 -9.89 5.35 15.63
CA ALA A 344 -10.06 4.91 14.25
C ALA A 344 -8.92 3.97 13.81
N ALA A 345 -7.67 4.31 14.14
CA ALA A 345 -6.53 3.47 13.79
C ALA A 345 -6.58 2.09 14.49
N VAL A 346 -6.99 2.04 15.76
CA VAL A 346 -7.14 0.78 16.50
C VAL A 346 -8.28 -0.07 15.92
N ILE A 347 -9.44 0.52 15.67
CA ILE A 347 -10.59 -0.18 15.08
C ILE A 347 -10.19 -0.80 13.74
N ILE A 348 -9.57 -0.01 12.85
CA ILE A 348 -9.09 -0.46 11.55
C ILE A 348 -8.08 -1.62 11.68
N ALA A 349 -7.10 -1.48 12.58
CA ALA A 349 -6.06 -2.49 12.76
C ALA A 349 -6.57 -3.80 13.39
N VAL A 350 -7.76 -3.78 14.00
CA VAL A 350 -8.40 -4.98 14.58
C VAL A 350 -9.42 -5.56 13.59
N ALA A 351 -10.27 -4.74 12.98
CA ALA A 351 -11.29 -5.19 12.04
C ALA A 351 -10.68 -5.84 10.80
N ALA A 352 -9.68 -5.20 10.17
CA ALA A 352 -9.07 -5.71 8.94
C ALA A 352 -8.58 -7.17 9.03
N PRO A 353 -7.76 -7.58 10.02
CA PRO A 353 -7.36 -8.98 10.13
C PRO A 353 -8.51 -9.92 10.52
N LEU A 354 -9.47 -9.50 11.34
CA LEU A 354 -10.62 -10.34 11.71
C LEU A 354 -11.52 -10.64 10.51
N ASP A 355 -11.87 -9.60 9.75
CA ASP A 355 -12.70 -9.75 8.55
C ASP A 355 -11.95 -10.55 7.47
N THR A 356 -10.61 -10.40 7.41
CA THR A 356 -9.79 -11.25 6.53
C THR A 356 -9.81 -12.72 6.96
N LEU A 357 -9.77 -13.01 8.26
CA LEU A 357 -9.86 -14.39 8.76
C LEU A 357 -11.22 -15.01 8.45
N SER A 358 -12.31 -14.24 8.48
CA SER A 358 -13.64 -14.78 8.13
C SER A 358 -13.79 -15.21 6.67
N LEU A 359 -12.91 -14.76 5.76
CA LEU A 359 -12.93 -15.19 4.36
C LEU A 359 -12.51 -16.65 4.18
N ALA A 360 -11.83 -17.24 5.17
CA ALA A 360 -11.44 -18.65 5.13
C ALA A 360 -12.65 -19.59 5.05
N ASP A 361 -13.78 -19.15 5.62
CA ASP A 361 -15.02 -19.93 5.70
C ASP A 361 -16.06 -19.50 4.64
N ASP A 362 -15.72 -18.59 3.72
CA ASP A 362 -16.63 -18.12 2.67
C ASP A 362 -16.71 -19.11 1.50
N GLU A 363 -17.72 -19.97 1.53
CA GLU A 363 -17.98 -20.95 0.47
C GLU A 363 -18.20 -20.30 -0.90
N HIS A 364 -18.84 -19.14 -0.96
CA HIS A 364 -19.13 -18.46 -2.22
C HIS A 364 -17.83 -17.96 -2.87
N LEU A 365 -16.93 -17.38 -2.08
CA LEU A 365 -15.59 -16.99 -2.54
C LEU A 365 -14.79 -18.19 -3.05
N ILE A 366 -14.86 -19.34 -2.37
CA ILE A 366 -14.20 -20.58 -2.82
C ILE A 366 -14.77 -21.05 -4.17
N LEU A 367 -16.09 -20.97 -4.37
CA LEU A 367 -16.73 -21.35 -5.64
C LEU A 367 -16.34 -20.40 -6.78
N ILE A 368 -16.23 -19.09 -6.52
CA ILE A 368 -15.74 -18.09 -7.47
C ILE A 368 -14.32 -18.44 -7.93
N GLU A 369 -13.41 -18.69 -6.98
CA GLU A 369 -11.99 -18.95 -7.26
C GLU A 369 -11.73 -20.34 -7.84
N ARG A 370 -12.72 -21.23 -7.76
CA ARG A 370 -12.76 -22.51 -8.50
C ARG A 370 -13.33 -22.37 -9.91
N GLY A 371 -13.94 -21.24 -10.26
CA GLY A 371 -14.63 -21.03 -11.53
C GLY A 371 -15.96 -21.81 -11.66
N VAL A 372 -16.60 -22.19 -10.55
CA VAL A 372 -17.82 -23.03 -10.54
C VAL A 372 -19.04 -22.35 -9.91
N SER A 373 -18.98 -21.04 -9.67
CA SER A 373 -20.02 -20.22 -9.02
C SER A 373 -21.38 -20.17 -9.72
N GLY A 374 -21.53 -20.74 -10.92
CA GLY A 374 -22.80 -20.79 -11.66
C GLY A 374 -23.25 -19.46 -12.29
N ASP A 375 -22.82 -18.32 -11.75
CA ASP A 375 -22.88 -17.03 -12.42
C ASP A 375 -21.85 -16.94 -13.55
N PRO A 376 -22.10 -16.15 -14.62
CA PRO A 376 -21.06 -15.80 -15.59
C PRO A 376 -19.98 -15.00 -14.86
N ASN A 377 -19.02 -15.69 -14.26
CA ASN A 377 -17.97 -15.13 -13.43
C ASN A 377 -16.87 -14.54 -14.34
N PRO A 378 -16.74 -13.20 -14.42
CA PRO A 378 -15.82 -12.53 -15.31
C PRO A 378 -14.65 -11.91 -14.53
N GLN A 379 -14.19 -12.55 -13.44
CA GLN A 379 -12.89 -12.23 -12.86
C GLN A 379 -11.80 -12.46 -13.87
#